data_AF-A0A498P4U4-F1
#
_entry.id   AF-A0A498P4U4-F1
#
_cell.length_a   1.000
_cell.length_b   1.000
_cell.length_c   1.000
_cell.angle_alpha   90.00
_cell.angle_beta   90.00
_cell.angle_gamma   90.00
#
_symmetry.space_group_name_H-M   'P 1'
#
loop_
_entity.id
_entity.type
_entity.pdbx_description
1 polymer ?
#
loop_
_entity_poly.entity_id
_entity_poly.type
_entity_poly.pdbx_seq_one_letter_code
_entity_poly.pdbx_strand_id
1 'polypeptide(L)'
;MSTDAEMAVYGKAAIYLRKPEKERIEAQNKPFDAKTACYVVDDKELYVKGTIKSKDGGKVTVIVNDTKEERVAKEDDVHPMNPPKFDKIEDMAMMTHLNEPSVLYNLKERYAAWMIYTYSGLFCATVNPYKWLPVYDPEVVAAYRGKKRMEAPPHIFSVSDNAYQFMLTDRENQSVLITGESGAGKTVNTKRVIQYFATVAVQGEKKKEQTPGKMQAAMMAEELKKEQDTSAHLERMKKNLEVTVKDLQHRLDEAENLAMKGGKKQLQKLESRVRELESEVDAEQRRGADAVKGVRKYERRVKELSYQTEEDKKNINRLQDLVDKLQLKVKAYKRQSEEAEELANTHLSKLRKVQHELEEAEERADIAESQVNKLRAKSRDAGKAKEE
;
A
#
# COMPACT_ATOMS: atom_id res chain seq x y z
N MET A 1 5.68 -22.25 -5.43
CA MET A 1 4.58 -22.63 -4.52
C MET A 1 4.49 -24.14 -4.52
N SER A 2 4.32 -24.79 -3.36
CA SER A 2 4.28 -26.25 -3.29
C SER A 2 3.13 -26.84 -4.09
N THR A 3 3.40 -28.00 -4.67
CA THR A 3 2.44 -28.83 -5.40
C THR A 3 1.52 -29.62 -4.46
N ASP A 4 0.42 -30.16 -4.98
CA ASP A 4 -0.46 -31.06 -4.20
C ASP A 4 0.30 -32.31 -3.70
N ALA A 5 1.34 -32.75 -4.42
CA ALA A 5 2.21 -33.85 -4.00
C ALA A 5 2.99 -33.53 -2.71
N GLU A 6 3.51 -32.30 -2.58
CA GLU A 6 4.20 -31.85 -1.36
C GLU A 6 3.26 -31.73 -0.15
N MET A 7 1.95 -31.57 -0.39
CA MET A 7 0.95 -31.49 0.68
C MET A 7 0.53 -32.87 1.20
N ALA A 8 0.84 -33.97 0.49
CA ALA A 8 0.45 -35.32 0.87
C ALA A 8 1.01 -35.76 2.24
N VAL A 9 2.19 -35.26 2.62
CA VAL A 9 2.84 -35.56 3.90
C VAL A 9 2.07 -35.05 5.12
N TYR A 10 1.10 -34.14 4.94
CA TYR A 10 0.24 -33.64 6.01
C TYR A 10 -1.08 -34.43 6.14
N GLY A 11 -1.29 -35.45 5.30
CA GLY A 11 -2.46 -36.32 5.36
C GLY A 11 -3.78 -35.56 5.40
N LYS A 12 -4.63 -35.88 6.39
CA LYS A 12 -5.95 -35.24 6.59
C LYS A 12 -5.85 -33.75 6.96
N ALA A 13 -4.70 -33.28 7.42
CA ALA A 13 -4.49 -31.89 7.80
C ALA A 13 -4.27 -30.97 6.59
N ALA A 14 -3.89 -31.50 5.43
CA ALA A 14 -3.48 -30.73 4.25
C ALA A 14 -4.50 -29.63 3.89
N ILE A 15 -5.79 -29.97 3.81
CA ILE A 15 -6.88 -29.05 3.41
C ILE A 15 -7.10 -27.86 4.37
N TYR A 16 -6.61 -27.99 5.61
CA TYR A 16 -6.66 -26.98 6.68
C TYR A 16 -5.38 -26.15 6.77
N LEU A 17 -4.33 -26.55 6.06
CA LEU A 17 -3.03 -25.85 6.03
C LEU A 17 -2.86 -25.06 4.73
N ARG A 18 -3.21 -25.67 3.59
CA ARG A 18 -3.13 -25.07 2.26
C ARG A 18 -4.20 -25.65 1.33
N LYS A 19 -4.82 -24.81 0.51
CA LYS A 19 -5.80 -25.27 -0.48
C LYS A 19 -5.15 -26.01 -1.65
N PRO A 20 -5.86 -26.97 -2.26
CA PRO A 20 -5.41 -27.66 -3.45
C PRO A 20 -4.96 -26.68 -4.54
N GLU A 21 -3.96 -27.07 -5.32
CA GLU A 21 -3.38 -26.27 -6.38
C GLU A 21 -4.44 -25.79 -7.38
N LYS A 22 -5.37 -26.68 -7.75
CA LYS A 22 -6.49 -26.33 -8.63
C LYS A 22 -7.32 -25.16 -8.09
N GLU A 23 -7.75 -25.22 -6.82
CA GLU A 23 -8.54 -24.16 -6.19
C GLU A 23 -7.75 -22.84 -6.10
N ARG A 24 -6.45 -22.91 -5.84
CA ARG A 24 -5.58 -21.73 -5.80
C ARG A 24 -5.44 -21.10 -7.18
N ILE A 25 -5.20 -21.87 -8.23
CA ILE A 25 -5.09 -21.36 -9.60
C ILE A 25 -6.41 -20.72 -10.04
N GLU A 26 -7.54 -21.35 -9.77
CA GLU A 26 -8.87 -20.80 -10.07
C GLU A 26 -9.12 -19.47 -9.33
N ALA A 27 -8.72 -19.39 -8.05
CA ALA A 27 -8.84 -18.15 -7.27
C ALA A 27 -7.94 -17.03 -7.80
N GLN A 28 -6.70 -17.35 -8.19
CA GLN A 28 -5.71 -16.38 -8.67
C GLN A 28 -6.02 -15.85 -10.08
N ASN A 29 -6.75 -16.62 -10.88
CA ASN A 29 -7.14 -16.25 -12.24
C ASN A 29 -8.45 -15.48 -12.33
N LYS A 30 -9.08 -15.10 -11.21
CA LYS A 30 -10.30 -14.31 -11.22
C LYS A 30 -10.05 -12.93 -11.88
N PRO A 31 -10.99 -12.44 -12.73
CA PRO A 31 -10.88 -11.10 -13.30
C PRO A 31 -10.76 -10.04 -12.21
N PHE A 32 -9.83 -9.11 -12.39
CA PHE A 32 -9.59 -8.05 -11.42
C PHE A 32 -9.08 -6.79 -12.13
N ASP A 33 -9.68 -5.66 -11.79
CA ASP A 33 -9.22 -4.34 -12.24
C ASP A 33 -8.66 -3.56 -11.05
N ALA A 34 -7.35 -3.35 -11.08
CA ALA A 34 -6.61 -2.67 -10.01
C ALA A 34 -7.00 -1.19 -9.84
N LYS A 35 -7.59 -0.55 -10.86
CA LYS A 35 -7.97 0.86 -10.79
C LYS A 35 -9.33 1.07 -10.12
N THR A 36 -10.21 0.08 -10.23
CA THR A 36 -11.60 0.19 -9.77
C THR A 36 -11.86 -0.63 -8.52
N ALA A 37 -11.16 -1.75 -8.30
CA ALA A 37 -11.42 -2.61 -7.16
C ALA A 37 -10.85 -2.02 -5.85
N CYS A 38 -11.69 -1.88 -4.82
CA CYS A 38 -11.34 -1.21 -3.58
C CYS A 38 -12.04 -1.82 -2.35
N TYR A 39 -11.56 -1.44 -1.17
CA TYR A 39 -12.27 -1.56 0.09
C TYR A 39 -12.81 -0.18 0.46
N VAL A 40 -14.01 -0.13 1.03
CA VAL A 40 -14.62 1.10 1.54
C VAL A 40 -15.05 0.89 2.99
N VAL A 41 -14.88 1.93 3.82
CA VAL A 41 -15.29 1.91 5.23
C VAL A 41 -16.81 1.67 5.35
N ASP A 42 -17.19 0.87 6.34
CA ASP A 42 -18.58 0.54 6.66
C ASP A 42 -18.81 0.55 8.17
N ASP A 43 -19.93 1.14 8.61
CA ASP A 43 -20.23 1.29 10.04
C ASP A 43 -20.49 -0.05 10.77
N LYS A 44 -20.91 -1.09 10.04
CA LYS A 44 -21.28 -2.39 10.63
C LYS A 44 -20.19 -3.43 10.44
N GLU A 45 -19.67 -3.56 9.22
CA GLU A 45 -18.66 -4.57 8.86
C GLU A 45 -17.22 -4.05 8.92
N LEU A 46 -17.01 -2.80 9.36
CA LEU A 46 -15.76 -2.02 9.33
C LEU A 46 -15.29 -1.68 7.91
N TYR A 47 -15.19 -2.69 7.04
CA TYR A 47 -14.80 -2.55 5.65
C TYR A 47 -15.63 -3.50 4.77
N VAL A 48 -16.04 -3.02 3.60
CA VAL A 48 -16.70 -3.82 2.56
C VAL A 48 -15.96 -3.72 1.24
N LYS A 49 -16.05 -4.77 0.41
CA LYS A 49 -15.47 -4.77 -0.95
C LYS A 49 -16.37 -3.98 -1.90
N GLY A 50 -15.77 -3.18 -2.77
CA GLY A 50 -16.51 -2.39 -3.75
C GLY A 50 -15.74 -2.15 -5.05
N THR A 51 -16.46 -1.56 -6.01
CA THR A 51 -15.95 -1.17 -7.31
C THR A 51 -16.18 0.32 -7.52
N ILE A 52 -15.12 1.09 -7.78
CA ILE A 52 -15.19 2.54 -8.02
C ILE A 52 -15.90 2.79 -9.35
N LYS A 53 -16.95 3.61 -9.32
CA LYS A 53 -17.73 4.05 -10.47
C LYS A 53 -17.29 5.44 -10.98
N SER A 54 -17.12 6.41 -10.06
CA SER A 54 -16.65 7.76 -10.40
C SER A 54 -15.84 8.38 -9.26
N LYS A 55 -15.06 9.40 -9.60
CA LYS A 55 -14.30 10.23 -8.65
C LYS A 55 -14.55 11.70 -8.98
N ASP A 56 -15.16 12.43 -8.05
CA ASP A 56 -15.57 13.82 -8.25
C ASP A 56 -15.23 14.66 -7.01
N GLY A 57 -14.33 15.64 -7.15
CA GLY A 57 -14.09 16.67 -6.13
C GLY A 57 -13.73 16.17 -4.72
N GLY A 58 -12.93 15.09 -4.60
CA GLY A 58 -12.52 14.49 -3.32
C GLY A 58 -13.52 13.47 -2.73
N LYS A 59 -14.58 13.15 -3.47
CA LYS A 59 -15.52 12.07 -3.16
C LYS A 59 -15.41 10.96 -4.22
N VAL A 60 -15.60 9.72 -3.77
CA VAL A 60 -15.54 8.53 -4.60
C VAL A 60 -16.88 7.81 -4.52
N THR A 61 -17.51 7.56 -5.67
CA THR A 61 -18.73 6.76 -5.77
C THR A 61 -18.32 5.30 -5.98
N VAL A 62 -18.69 4.43 -5.05
CA VAL A 62 -18.35 3.01 -5.02
C VAL A 62 -19.62 2.18 -5.07
N ILE A 63 -19.66 1.17 -5.93
CA ILE A 63 -20.70 0.13 -5.92
C ILE A 63 -20.23 -0.99 -4.98
N VAL A 64 -20.96 -1.25 -3.91
CA VAL A 64 -20.65 -2.34 -2.96
C VAL A 64 -20.90 -3.68 -3.66
N ASN A 65 -19.92 -4.59 -3.58
CA ASN A 65 -19.95 -5.82 -4.39
C ASN A 65 -21.09 -6.77 -3.99
N ASP A 66 -21.41 -6.84 -2.70
CA ASP A 66 -22.39 -7.80 -2.16
C ASP A 66 -23.84 -7.29 -2.30
N THR A 67 -24.10 -6.02 -1.96
CA THR A 67 -25.46 -5.44 -2.01
C THR A 67 -25.80 -4.80 -3.35
N LYS A 68 -24.80 -4.52 -4.19
CA LYS A 68 -24.91 -3.73 -5.44
C LYS A 68 -25.40 -2.30 -5.23
N GLU A 69 -25.39 -1.80 -4.00
CA GLU A 69 -25.76 -0.42 -3.68
C GLU A 69 -24.63 0.55 -4.02
N GLU A 70 -25.01 1.74 -4.49
CA GLU A 70 -24.08 2.86 -4.68
C GLU A 70 -23.89 3.63 -3.38
N ARG A 71 -22.63 3.79 -2.99
CA ARG A 71 -22.22 4.55 -1.80
C ARG A 71 -21.25 5.65 -2.22
N VAL A 72 -21.44 6.84 -1.67
CA VAL A 72 -20.49 7.95 -1.82
C VAL A 72 -19.64 8.00 -0.56
N ALA A 73 -18.33 7.79 -0.72
CA ALA A 73 -17.35 7.84 0.36
C ALA A 73 -16.33 8.96 0.12
N LYS A 74 -15.63 9.38 1.17
CA LYS A 74 -14.47 10.27 1.01
C LYS A 74 -13.32 9.47 0.41
N GLU A 75 -12.41 10.14 -0.29
CA GLU A 75 -11.27 9.43 -0.89
C GLU A 75 -10.38 8.72 0.16
N ASP A 76 -10.23 9.30 1.36
CA ASP A 76 -9.46 8.69 2.46
C ASP A 76 -10.09 7.40 3.03
N ASP A 77 -11.41 7.24 2.85
CA ASP A 77 -12.18 6.06 3.30
C ASP A 77 -12.20 4.94 2.24
N VAL A 78 -11.49 5.13 1.13
CA VAL A 78 -11.39 4.16 0.03
C VAL A 78 -9.96 3.64 -0.07
N HIS A 79 -9.77 2.35 0.20
CA HIS A 79 -8.46 1.70 0.21
C HIS A 79 -8.29 0.79 -1.00
N PRO A 80 -7.08 0.72 -1.60
CA PRO A 80 -6.82 -0.17 -2.73
C PRO A 80 -6.88 -1.64 -2.31
N MET A 81 -7.37 -2.50 -3.22
CA MET A 81 -7.43 -3.95 -3.02
C MET A 81 -6.24 -4.64 -3.69
N ASN A 82 -5.75 -5.72 -3.07
CA ASN A 82 -4.72 -6.54 -3.68
C ASN A 82 -5.29 -7.39 -4.85
N PRO A 83 -4.52 -7.62 -5.92
CA PRO A 83 -4.93 -8.51 -7.00
C PRO A 83 -5.10 -9.97 -6.52
N PRO A 84 -5.91 -10.80 -7.21
CA PRO A 84 -6.26 -12.15 -6.78
C PRO A 84 -5.08 -13.11 -6.60
N LYS A 85 -3.91 -12.81 -7.20
CA LYS A 85 -2.66 -13.54 -6.93
C LYS A 85 -2.28 -13.58 -5.44
N PHE A 86 -2.74 -12.61 -4.65
CA PHE A 86 -2.53 -12.53 -3.20
C PHE A 86 -3.68 -13.13 -2.38
N ASP A 87 -4.68 -13.72 -3.02
CA ASP A 87 -5.80 -14.34 -2.32
C ASP A 87 -5.30 -15.46 -1.38
N LYS A 88 -5.73 -15.39 -0.11
CA LYS A 88 -5.35 -16.31 0.97
C LYS A 88 -3.84 -16.52 1.07
N ILE A 89 -3.04 -15.48 0.82
CA ILE A 89 -1.58 -15.59 0.91
C ILE A 89 -1.16 -16.01 2.32
N GLU A 90 -0.11 -16.84 2.36
CA GLU A 90 0.40 -17.44 3.58
C GLU A 90 1.20 -16.46 4.45
N ASP A 91 1.84 -15.47 3.82
CA ASP A 91 2.53 -14.38 4.48
C ASP A 91 2.01 -13.04 3.96
N MET A 92 1.31 -12.30 4.82
CA MET A 92 0.71 -11.02 4.47
C MET A 92 1.75 -9.93 4.20
N ALA A 93 2.99 -10.07 4.68
CA ALA A 93 4.07 -9.13 4.37
C ALA A 93 4.46 -9.13 2.88
N MET A 94 4.02 -10.14 2.12
CA MET A 94 4.27 -10.24 0.69
C MET A 94 3.24 -9.51 -0.18
N MET A 95 2.17 -8.95 0.41
CA MET A 95 1.14 -8.20 -0.32
C MET A 95 1.67 -6.87 -0.87
N THR A 96 1.11 -6.42 -1.99
CA THR A 96 1.45 -5.09 -2.54
C THR A 96 0.84 -3.96 -1.73
N HIS A 97 -0.45 -4.08 -1.40
CA HIS A 97 -1.16 -3.12 -0.55
C HIS A 97 -1.26 -3.68 0.86
N LEU A 98 -0.40 -3.19 1.76
CA LEU A 98 -0.43 -3.57 3.16
C LEU A 98 -1.22 -2.53 3.97
N ASN A 99 -2.54 -2.55 3.79
CA ASN A 99 -3.48 -1.71 4.53
C ASN A 99 -4.36 -2.56 5.48
N GLU A 100 -4.99 -1.92 6.45
CA GLU A 100 -5.85 -2.57 7.45
C GLU A 100 -6.91 -3.50 6.83
N PRO A 101 -7.70 -3.10 5.81
CA PRO A 101 -8.68 -4.00 5.21
C PRO A 101 -8.04 -5.19 4.49
N SER A 102 -6.88 -5.05 3.86
CA SER A 102 -6.21 -6.18 3.19
C SER A 102 -5.78 -7.26 4.20
N VAL A 103 -5.24 -6.84 5.35
CA VAL A 103 -4.86 -7.76 6.44
C VAL A 103 -6.12 -8.45 7.00
N LEU A 104 -7.17 -7.68 7.30
CA LEU A 104 -8.43 -8.19 7.82
C LEU A 104 -9.06 -9.22 6.88
N TYR A 105 -9.19 -8.88 5.59
CA TYR A 105 -9.83 -9.76 4.61
C TYR A 105 -9.03 -11.03 4.34
N ASN A 106 -7.69 -10.96 4.31
CA ASN A 106 -6.89 -12.17 4.14
C ASN A 106 -7.06 -13.13 5.33
N LEU A 107 -7.07 -12.61 6.57
CA LEU A 107 -7.37 -13.41 7.75
C LEU A 107 -8.80 -13.98 7.71
N LYS A 108 -9.80 -13.14 7.39
CA LYS A 108 -11.22 -13.52 7.28
C LYS A 108 -11.42 -14.65 6.27
N GLU A 109 -10.82 -14.53 5.08
CA GLU A 109 -10.99 -15.51 4.00
C GLU A 109 -10.20 -16.80 4.22
N ARG A 110 -8.99 -16.72 4.80
CA ARG A 110 -8.26 -17.93 5.22
C ARG A 110 -9.01 -18.67 6.31
N TYR A 111 -9.55 -17.95 7.29
CA TYR A 111 -10.35 -18.52 8.37
C TYR A 111 -11.65 -19.15 7.86
N ALA A 112 -12.38 -18.48 6.96
CA ALA A 112 -13.57 -19.04 6.32
C ALA A 112 -13.27 -20.33 5.54
N ALA A 113 -12.04 -20.47 5.06
CA ALA A 113 -11.52 -21.65 4.38
C ALA A 113 -10.92 -22.70 5.36
N TRP A 114 -11.12 -22.54 6.67
CA TRP A 114 -10.59 -23.37 7.77
C TRP A 114 -9.06 -23.40 7.91
N MET A 115 -8.37 -22.39 7.38
CA MET A 115 -6.94 -22.18 7.57
C MET A 115 -6.71 -21.15 8.68
N ILE A 116 -6.44 -21.64 9.89
CA ILE A 116 -6.37 -20.78 11.09
C ILE A 116 -5.02 -20.10 11.32
N TYR A 117 -3.97 -20.56 10.63
CA TYR A 117 -2.63 -20.02 10.74
C TYR A 117 -2.29 -19.18 9.51
N THR A 118 -1.75 -17.99 9.75
CA THR A 118 -1.31 -17.06 8.72
C THR A 118 -0.10 -16.29 9.22
N TYR A 119 0.93 -16.14 8.40
CA TYR A 119 2.07 -15.30 8.75
C TYR A 119 1.83 -13.82 8.42
N SER A 120 2.50 -12.96 9.18
CA SER A 120 2.65 -11.53 8.90
C SER A 120 4.05 -11.11 9.30
N GLY A 121 4.99 -11.14 8.35
CA GLY A 121 6.39 -10.84 8.65
C GLY A 121 6.92 -11.80 9.72
N LEU A 122 7.39 -11.34 10.87
CA LEU A 122 7.87 -12.24 11.92
C LEU A 122 6.74 -12.95 12.69
N PHE A 123 5.50 -12.47 12.59
CA PHE A 123 4.39 -12.97 13.39
C PHE A 123 3.73 -14.21 12.76
N CYS A 124 3.29 -15.13 13.62
CA CYS A 124 2.36 -16.20 13.27
C CYS A 124 1.00 -15.90 13.90
N ALA A 125 0.09 -15.34 13.10
CA ALA A 125 -1.28 -15.06 13.52
C ALA A 125 -2.07 -16.37 13.60
N THR A 126 -2.76 -16.59 14.72
CA THR A 126 -3.59 -17.78 14.96
C THR A 126 -5.01 -17.33 15.31
N VAL A 127 -5.99 -17.78 14.53
CA VAL A 127 -7.41 -17.52 14.79
C VAL A 127 -8.02 -18.75 15.46
N ASN A 128 -8.76 -18.56 16.56
CA ASN A 128 -9.37 -19.68 17.29
C ASN A 128 -10.42 -20.39 16.39
N PRO A 129 -10.27 -21.69 16.07
CA PRO A 129 -11.18 -22.40 15.17
C PRO A 129 -12.57 -22.66 15.76
N TYR A 130 -12.73 -22.61 17.09
CA TYR A 130 -13.92 -23.08 17.81
C TYR A 130 -14.40 -24.48 17.40
N LYS A 131 -13.50 -25.27 16.81
CA LYS A 131 -13.74 -26.60 16.26
C LYS A 131 -12.45 -27.40 16.32
N TRP A 132 -12.58 -28.70 16.53
CA TRP A 132 -11.44 -29.61 16.45
C TRP A 132 -10.95 -29.73 15.00
N LEU A 133 -9.63 -29.61 14.80
CA LEU A 133 -8.95 -29.74 13.51
C LEU A 133 -7.81 -30.77 13.64
N PRO A 134 -7.56 -31.62 12.63
CA PRO A 134 -6.50 -32.65 12.65
C PRO A 134 -5.09 -32.08 12.44
N VAL A 135 -4.88 -30.76 12.61
CA VAL A 135 -3.61 -30.07 12.34
C VAL A 135 -2.55 -30.28 13.44
N TYR A 136 -2.89 -31.01 14.51
CA TYR A 136 -1.99 -31.31 15.62
C TYR A 136 -1.62 -32.79 15.73
N ASP A 137 -2.00 -33.60 14.73
CA ASP A 137 -1.77 -35.04 14.74
C ASP A 137 -0.27 -35.37 14.59
N PRO A 138 0.19 -36.55 15.04
CA PRO A 138 1.61 -36.92 15.01
C PRO A 138 2.23 -36.89 13.60
N GLU A 139 1.44 -37.19 12.57
CA GLU A 139 1.88 -37.09 11.16
C GLU A 139 2.27 -35.64 10.80
N VAL A 140 1.51 -34.65 11.28
CA VAL A 140 1.81 -33.23 11.07
C VAL A 140 3.06 -32.81 11.83
N VAL A 141 3.27 -33.32 13.05
CA VAL A 141 4.50 -33.08 13.82
C VAL A 141 5.73 -33.54 13.03
N ALA A 142 5.68 -34.76 12.48
CA ALA A 142 6.74 -35.30 11.65
C ALA A 142 6.93 -34.50 10.36
N ALA A 143 5.84 -34.07 9.72
CA ALA A 143 5.88 -33.31 8.49
C ALA A 143 6.47 -31.89 8.62
N TYR A 144 6.42 -31.28 9.82
CA TYR A 144 7.02 -29.96 10.09
C TYR A 144 8.46 -30.01 10.59
N ARG A 145 8.94 -31.18 11.01
CA ARG A 145 10.28 -31.35 11.61
C ARG A 145 11.38 -31.04 10.60
N GLY A 146 12.32 -30.17 10.99
CA GLY A 146 13.49 -29.80 10.19
C GLY A 146 13.17 -28.96 8.95
N LYS A 147 11.93 -28.48 8.78
CA LYS A 147 11.55 -27.66 7.64
C LYS A 147 11.73 -26.19 7.93
N LYS A 148 12.32 -25.47 6.97
CA LYS A 148 12.35 -24.01 7.02
C LYS A 148 10.94 -23.47 6.86
N ARG A 149 10.69 -22.30 7.43
CA ARG A 149 9.39 -21.62 7.35
C ARG A 149 8.81 -21.49 5.94
N MET A 150 9.65 -21.29 4.91
CA MET A 150 9.18 -21.16 3.51
C MET A 150 8.83 -22.50 2.85
N GLU A 151 9.28 -23.62 3.41
CA GLU A 151 9.11 -24.97 2.87
C GLU A 151 7.81 -25.64 3.36
N ALA A 152 7.11 -25.02 4.32
CA ALA A 152 5.90 -25.55 4.91
C ALA A 152 4.82 -24.45 5.01
N PRO A 153 3.52 -24.82 4.96
CA PRO A 153 2.44 -23.88 5.18
C PRO A 153 2.51 -23.25 6.59
N PRO A 154 1.85 -22.10 6.84
CA PRO A 154 1.82 -21.46 8.14
C PRO A 154 1.33 -22.40 9.24
N HIS A 155 2.11 -22.52 10.32
CA HIS A 155 1.72 -23.33 11.48
C HIS A 155 2.57 -23.02 12.72
N ILE A 156 2.00 -23.22 13.90
CA ILE A 156 2.72 -23.03 15.17
C ILE A 156 3.90 -24.01 15.35
N PHE A 157 3.83 -25.20 14.73
CA PHE A 157 4.94 -26.15 14.72
C PHE A 157 6.12 -25.67 13.89
N SER A 158 5.91 -24.87 12.84
CA SER A 158 7.02 -24.25 12.12
C SER A 158 7.75 -23.25 13.03
N VAL A 159 7.03 -22.42 13.79
CA VAL A 159 7.63 -21.51 14.78
C VAL A 159 8.41 -22.27 15.84
N SER A 160 7.83 -23.36 16.37
CA SER A 160 8.46 -24.19 17.39
C SER A 160 9.70 -24.91 16.86
N ASP A 161 9.60 -25.57 15.70
CA ASP A 161 10.72 -26.29 15.10
C ASP A 161 11.85 -25.36 14.70
N ASN A 162 11.56 -24.20 14.09
CA ASN A 162 12.60 -23.25 13.71
C ASN A 162 13.29 -22.69 14.97
N ALA A 163 12.57 -22.41 16.06
CA ALA A 163 13.19 -22.06 17.34
C ALA A 163 14.09 -23.19 17.86
N TYR A 164 13.66 -24.44 17.80
CA TYR A 164 14.49 -25.58 18.20
C TYR A 164 15.76 -25.73 17.34
N GLN A 165 15.63 -25.58 16.02
CA GLN A 165 16.74 -25.65 15.08
C GLN A 165 17.74 -24.50 15.28
N PHE A 166 17.26 -23.26 15.45
CA PHE A 166 18.13 -22.11 15.75
C PHE A 166 18.84 -22.26 17.10
N MET A 167 18.16 -22.78 18.13
CA MET A 167 18.79 -23.10 19.40
C MET A 167 19.97 -24.08 19.24
N LEU A 168 19.81 -25.13 18.44
CA LEU A 168 20.87 -26.12 18.20
C LEU A 168 21.99 -25.60 17.29
N THR A 169 21.64 -24.81 16.28
CA THR A 169 22.57 -24.31 15.26
C THR A 169 23.39 -23.14 15.79
N ASP A 170 22.71 -22.14 16.32
CA ASP A 170 23.31 -20.87 16.74
C ASP A 170 23.83 -20.95 18.18
N ARG A 171 23.41 -21.97 18.94
CA ARG A 171 23.75 -22.18 20.36
C ARG A 171 23.33 -21.02 21.26
N GLU A 172 22.23 -20.37 20.91
CA GLU A 172 21.64 -19.26 21.66
C GLU A 172 20.26 -19.61 22.20
N ASN A 173 19.90 -19.00 23.33
CA ASN A 173 18.58 -19.15 23.94
C ASN A 173 17.49 -18.58 23.03
N GLN A 174 16.41 -19.32 22.86
CA GLN A 174 15.27 -18.92 22.03
C GLN A 174 14.05 -18.61 22.88
N SER A 175 13.20 -17.70 22.41
CA SER A 175 11.95 -17.35 23.09
C SER A 175 10.78 -17.34 22.10
N VAL A 176 9.62 -17.84 22.55
CA VAL A 176 8.36 -17.84 21.80
C VAL A 176 7.34 -17.05 22.59
N LEU A 177 7.00 -15.84 22.11
CA LEU A 177 6.04 -14.95 22.77
C LEU A 177 4.63 -15.19 22.22
N ILE A 178 3.69 -15.61 23.08
CA ILE A 178 2.30 -15.88 22.71
C ILE A 178 1.40 -14.83 23.37
N THR A 179 0.88 -13.91 22.56
CA THR A 179 0.00 -12.80 22.99
C THR A 179 -1.40 -12.91 22.38
N GLY A 180 -2.34 -12.12 22.90
CA GLY A 180 -3.74 -12.08 22.46
C GLY A 180 -4.69 -11.78 23.62
N GLU A 181 -5.94 -11.46 23.30
CA GLU A 181 -6.98 -11.19 24.29
C GLU A 181 -7.42 -12.45 25.07
N SER A 182 -8.28 -12.26 26.08
CA SER A 182 -8.91 -13.39 26.76
C SER A 182 -9.71 -14.24 25.77
N GLY A 183 -9.63 -15.56 25.86
CA GLY A 183 -10.31 -16.48 24.93
C GLY A 183 -9.65 -16.67 23.56
N ALA A 184 -8.59 -15.93 23.23
CA ALA A 184 -7.89 -16.04 21.94
C ALA A 184 -7.13 -17.37 21.72
N GLY A 185 -7.01 -18.22 22.74
CA GLY A 185 -6.36 -19.54 22.64
C GLY A 185 -4.89 -19.59 23.06
N LYS A 186 -4.37 -18.54 23.72
CA LYS A 186 -2.97 -18.46 24.20
C LYS A 186 -2.52 -19.73 24.96
N THR A 187 -3.24 -20.11 26.00
CA THR A 187 -2.91 -21.28 26.85
C THR A 187 -2.89 -22.59 26.08
N VAL A 188 -3.77 -22.75 25.09
CA VAL A 188 -3.81 -23.94 24.23
C VAL A 188 -2.57 -23.98 23.36
N ASN A 189 -2.24 -22.87 22.69
CA ASN A 189 -1.04 -22.76 21.86
C ASN A 189 0.25 -22.96 22.67
N THR A 190 0.36 -22.41 23.88
CA THR A 190 1.49 -22.67 24.78
C THR A 190 1.65 -24.16 25.07
N LYS A 191 0.56 -24.87 25.38
CA LYS A 191 0.58 -26.33 25.58
C LYS A 191 1.03 -27.08 24.32
N ARG A 192 0.59 -26.65 23.13
CA ARG A 192 0.99 -27.26 21.85
C ARG A 192 2.48 -27.08 21.56
N VAL A 193 3.04 -25.90 21.81
CA VAL A 193 4.48 -25.63 21.66
C VAL A 193 5.30 -26.50 22.60
N ILE A 194 4.92 -26.57 23.88
CA ILE A 194 5.60 -27.42 24.88
C ILE A 194 5.53 -28.90 24.48
N GLN A 195 4.35 -29.37 24.08
CA GLN A 195 4.15 -30.76 23.63
C GLN A 195 5.00 -31.08 22.39
N TYR A 196 5.14 -30.13 21.47
CA TYR A 196 6.00 -30.28 20.30
C TYR A 196 7.46 -30.50 20.70
N PHE A 197 8.01 -29.62 21.56
CA PHE A 197 9.38 -29.77 22.04
C PHE A 197 9.61 -31.10 22.78
N ALA A 198 8.67 -31.51 23.63
CA ALA A 198 8.76 -32.79 24.32
C ALA A 198 8.81 -33.98 23.35
N THR A 199 8.07 -33.92 22.24
CA THR A 199 8.04 -35.00 21.24
C THR A 199 9.32 -35.05 20.43
N VAL A 200 9.80 -33.90 19.95
CA VAL A 200 10.97 -33.82 19.06
C VAL A 200 12.28 -34.07 19.81
N ALA A 201 12.40 -33.61 21.06
CA ALA A 201 13.60 -33.80 21.87
C ALA A 201 13.79 -35.26 22.34
N VAL A 202 12.72 -36.02 22.55
CA VAL A 202 12.80 -37.39 23.11
C VAL A 202 13.09 -38.47 22.05
N GLN A 203 12.74 -38.26 20.78
CA GLN A 203 12.90 -39.24 19.70
C GLN A 203 14.34 -39.38 19.15
N GLY A 204 15.37 -39.07 19.94
CA GLY A 204 16.77 -39.01 19.50
C GLY A 204 17.50 -40.34 19.28
N GLU A 205 17.03 -41.50 19.77
CA GLU A 205 17.82 -42.74 19.75
C GLU A 205 16.97 -44.02 19.68
N LYS A 206 17.15 -44.88 18.65
CA LYS A 206 17.11 -46.38 18.72
C LYS A 206 17.24 -47.10 17.37
N LYS A 207 18.25 -47.98 17.26
CA LYS A 207 18.38 -49.11 16.30
C LYS A 207 18.45 -50.42 17.13
N LYS A 208 17.83 -51.53 16.70
CA LYS A 208 17.95 -52.87 17.33
C LYS A 208 17.85 -54.02 16.31
N GLU A 209 18.60 -55.10 16.56
CA GLU A 209 18.67 -56.34 15.75
C GLU A 209 18.65 -57.64 16.63
N GLN A 210 17.94 -58.67 16.12
CA GLN A 210 18.12 -60.16 16.06
C GLN A 210 18.20 -61.20 17.24
N THR A 211 17.40 -62.28 17.07
CA THR A 211 17.45 -63.80 17.23
C THR A 211 18.20 -64.54 18.37
N PRO A 212 17.80 -65.79 18.81
CA PRO A 212 18.39 -67.08 18.29
C PRO A 212 17.64 -68.45 18.57
N GLY A 213 18.17 -69.58 18.04
CA GLY A 213 18.30 -70.88 18.78
C GLY A 213 17.88 -72.23 18.13
N LYS A 214 18.84 -73.17 17.96
CA LYS A 214 18.78 -74.56 17.36
C LYS A 214 18.82 -75.71 18.41
N MET A 215 18.41 -76.95 18.06
CA MET A 215 18.90 -78.22 18.66
C MET A 215 18.55 -79.50 17.83
N GLN A 216 19.53 -80.29 17.35
CA GLN A 216 19.48 -81.78 17.16
C GLN A 216 20.73 -82.33 16.42
N ALA A 217 21.47 -83.26 17.03
CA ALA A 217 22.83 -83.66 16.63
C ALA A 217 22.98 -84.96 15.81
N ALA A 218 21.87 -85.60 15.39
CA ALA A 218 21.94 -86.85 14.61
C ALA A 218 21.48 -86.71 13.15
N MET A 219 20.54 -85.80 12.86
CA MET A 219 20.33 -85.29 11.49
C MET A 219 21.53 -84.48 11.00
N MET A 220 22.28 -83.89 11.95
CA MET A 220 23.47 -83.09 11.68
C MET A 220 24.52 -83.79 10.82
N ALA A 221 24.72 -85.10 10.80
CA ALA A 221 25.84 -85.65 10.01
C ALA A 221 25.56 -85.67 8.49
N GLU A 222 24.34 -86.01 8.10
CA GLU A 222 23.90 -86.02 6.70
C GLU A 222 23.43 -84.63 6.24
N GLU A 223 22.81 -83.87 7.15
CA GLU A 223 22.62 -82.42 6.98
C GLU A 223 23.96 -81.70 6.87
N LEU A 224 24.99 -82.00 7.67
CA LEU A 224 26.30 -81.34 7.61
C LEU A 224 26.98 -81.58 6.26
N LYS A 225 26.78 -82.74 5.61
CA LYS A 225 27.33 -82.99 4.28
C LYS A 225 26.61 -82.17 3.21
N LYS A 226 25.26 -82.13 3.24
CA LYS A 226 24.48 -81.23 2.38
C LYS A 226 24.70 -79.75 2.70
N GLU A 227 24.94 -79.42 3.97
CA GLU A 227 25.24 -78.08 4.49
C GLU A 227 26.66 -77.68 4.13
N GLN A 228 27.61 -78.61 4.04
CA GLN A 228 28.96 -78.38 3.51
C GLN A 228 28.93 -78.11 1.99
N ASP A 229 28.17 -78.90 1.22
CA ASP A 229 28.04 -78.67 -0.22
C ASP A 229 27.30 -77.34 -0.51
N THR A 230 26.22 -77.05 0.23
CA THR A 230 25.52 -75.76 0.14
C THR A 230 26.38 -74.62 0.68
N SER A 231 27.17 -74.80 1.73
CA SER A 231 28.14 -73.81 2.23
C SER A 231 29.20 -73.52 1.18
N ALA A 232 29.76 -74.54 0.52
CA ALA A 232 30.76 -74.35 -0.54
C ALA A 232 30.18 -73.63 -1.77
N HIS A 233 28.90 -73.83 -2.08
CA HIS A 233 28.20 -73.08 -3.11
C HIS A 233 27.91 -71.64 -2.67
N LEU A 234 27.41 -71.45 -1.44
CA LEU A 234 27.16 -70.13 -0.84
C LEU A 234 28.44 -69.32 -0.71
N GLU A 235 29.58 -69.95 -0.43
CA GLU A 235 30.88 -69.29 -0.32
C GLU A 235 31.41 -68.84 -1.68
N ARG A 236 31.15 -69.62 -2.74
CA ARG A 236 31.37 -69.17 -4.14
C ARG A 236 30.45 -68.02 -4.52
N MET A 237 29.16 -68.08 -4.20
CA MET A 237 28.22 -66.98 -4.43
C MET A 237 28.61 -65.73 -3.64
N LYS A 238 29.01 -65.88 -2.38
CA LYS A 238 29.48 -64.80 -1.51
C LYS A 238 30.71 -64.13 -2.11
N LYS A 239 31.70 -64.90 -2.57
CA LYS A 239 32.90 -64.35 -3.21
C LYS A 239 32.58 -63.58 -4.50
N ASN A 240 31.63 -64.07 -5.29
CA ASN A 240 31.15 -63.35 -6.48
C ASN A 240 30.42 -62.05 -6.09
N LEU A 241 29.55 -62.09 -5.08
CA LEU A 241 28.85 -60.92 -4.57
C LEU A 241 29.81 -59.90 -3.96
N GLU A 242 30.85 -60.33 -3.25
CA GLU A 242 31.90 -59.45 -2.72
C GLU A 242 32.63 -58.72 -3.84
N VAL A 243 32.92 -59.40 -4.95
CA VAL A 243 33.51 -58.76 -6.14
C VAL A 243 32.53 -57.77 -6.77
N THR A 244 31.24 -58.13 -6.91
CA THR A 244 30.22 -57.21 -7.44
C THR A 244 30.02 -55.98 -6.55
N VAL A 245 29.97 -56.16 -5.24
CA VAL A 245 29.87 -55.06 -4.27
C VAL A 245 31.08 -54.15 -4.39
N LYS A 246 32.28 -54.70 -4.54
CA LYS A 246 33.50 -53.90 -4.72
C LYS A 246 33.51 -53.11 -6.03
N ASP A 247 33.03 -53.69 -7.13
CA ASP A 247 32.88 -52.97 -8.41
C ASP A 247 31.83 -51.85 -8.31
N LEU A 248 30.69 -52.13 -7.68
CA LEU A 248 29.64 -51.13 -7.45
C LEU A 248 30.10 -49.99 -6.54
N GLN A 249 30.88 -50.29 -5.49
CA GLN A 249 31.47 -49.29 -4.61
C GLN A 249 32.42 -48.37 -5.39
N HIS A 250 33.27 -48.93 -6.27
CA HIS A 250 34.18 -48.14 -7.08
C HIS A 250 33.43 -47.21 -8.05
N ARG A 251 32.39 -47.71 -8.71
CA ARG A 251 31.54 -46.91 -9.60
C ARG A 251 30.78 -45.81 -8.84
N LEU A 252 30.37 -46.08 -7.61
CA LEU A 252 29.75 -45.09 -6.74
C LEU A 252 30.74 -43.98 -6.40
N ASP A 253 31.95 -44.33 -5.98
CA ASP A 253 33.00 -43.35 -5.65
C ASP A 253 33.39 -42.48 -6.86
N GLU A 254 33.42 -43.05 -8.07
CA GLU A 254 33.65 -42.29 -9.30
C GLU A 254 32.50 -41.33 -9.63
N ALA A 255 31.24 -41.79 -9.50
CA ALA A 255 30.06 -40.98 -9.73
C ALA A 255 29.95 -39.82 -8.73
N GLU A 256 30.25 -40.07 -7.45
CA GLU A 256 30.28 -39.05 -6.39
C GLU A 256 31.35 -37.99 -6.66
N ASN A 257 32.55 -38.41 -7.06
CA ASN A 257 33.63 -37.46 -7.40
C ASN A 257 33.30 -36.58 -8.61
N LEU A 258 32.62 -37.14 -9.62
CA LEU A 258 32.14 -36.38 -10.78
C LEU A 258 31.05 -35.38 -10.40
N ALA A 259 30.07 -35.79 -9.59
CA ALA A 259 29.01 -34.92 -9.09
C ALA A 259 29.56 -33.79 -8.22
N MET A 260 30.52 -34.07 -7.33
CA MET A 260 31.16 -33.08 -6.47
C MET A 260 31.95 -32.03 -7.26
N LYS A 261 32.66 -32.42 -8.32
CA LYS A 261 33.39 -31.47 -9.19
C LYS A 261 32.45 -30.57 -9.99
N GLY A 262 31.32 -31.08 -10.46
CA GLY A 262 30.29 -30.31 -11.17
C GLY A 262 29.56 -29.32 -10.25
N GLY A 263 29.11 -29.80 -9.10
CA GLY A 263 28.38 -29.00 -8.10
C GLY A 263 29.22 -27.87 -7.53
N LYS A 264 30.50 -28.11 -7.21
CA LYS A 264 31.40 -27.08 -6.65
C LYS A 264 31.62 -25.90 -7.60
N LYS A 265 31.75 -26.14 -8.91
CA LYS A 265 31.87 -25.06 -9.91
C LYS A 265 30.59 -24.25 -10.05
N GLN A 266 29.42 -24.89 -10.01
CA GLN A 266 28.14 -24.19 -10.05
C GLN A 266 27.90 -23.37 -8.78
N LEU A 267 28.24 -23.93 -7.61
CA LEU A 267 28.18 -23.23 -6.33
C LEU A 267 29.04 -21.97 -6.33
N GLN A 268 30.31 -22.08 -6.74
CA GLN A 268 31.22 -20.93 -6.80
C GLN A 268 30.72 -19.83 -7.77
N LYS A 269 30.08 -20.22 -8.88
CA LYS A 269 29.46 -19.27 -9.81
C LYS A 269 28.25 -18.57 -9.19
N LEU A 270 27.44 -19.30 -8.42
CA LEU A 270 26.31 -18.73 -7.68
C LEU A 270 26.80 -17.79 -6.58
N GLU A 271 27.81 -18.17 -5.81
CA GLU A 271 28.42 -17.34 -4.77
C GLU A 271 28.99 -16.04 -5.32
N SER A 272 29.70 -16.08 -6.46
CA SER A 272 30.18 -14.87 -7.14
C SER A 272 29.03 -13.95 -7.54
N ARG A 273 27.93 -14.52 -8.06
CA ARG A 273 26.77 -13.75 -8.50
C ARG A 273 25.99 -13.17 -7.33
N VAL A 274 25.90 -13.87 -6.20
CA VAL A 274 25.34 -13.32 -4.95
C VAL A 274 26.15 -12.11 -4.51
N ARG A 275 27.48 -12.21 -4.50
CA ARG A 275 28.35 -11.11 -4.10
C ARG A 275 28.27 -9.88 -5.02
N GLU A 276 28.14 -10.11 -6.33
CA GLU A 276 27.88 -9.03 -7.30
C GLU A 276 26.55 -8.34 -7.04
N LEU A 277 25.47 -9.11 -6.85
CA LEU A 277 24.14 -8.58 -6.55
C LEU A 277 24.09 -7.82 -5.22
N GLU A 278 24.79 -8.29 -4.18
CA GLU A 278 24.93 -7.58 -2.91
C GLU A 278 25.61 -6.21 -3.11
N SER A 279 26.68 -6.17 -3.91
CA SER A 279 27.35 -4.90 -4.23
C SER A 279 26.47 -3.95 -5.04
N GLU A 280 25.64 -4.45 -5.96
CA GLU A 280 24.68 -3.64 -6.71
C GLU A 280 23.59 -3.08 -5.81
N VAL A 281 23.06 -3.89 -4.88
CA VAL A 281 22.08 -3.44 -3.89
C VAL A 281 22.64 -2.33 -3.01
N ASP A 282 23.88 -2.48 -2.51
CA ASP A 282 24.53 -1.44 -1.71
C ASP A 282 24.73 -0.14 -2.50
N ALA A 283 25.13 -0.23 -3.77
CA ALA A 283 25.26 0.93 -4.65
C ALA A 283 23.91 1.61 -4.91
N GLU A 284 22.84 0.83 -5.10
CA GLU A 284 21.49 1.34 -5.29
C GLU A 284 20.94 1.99 -4.02
N GLN A 285 21.19 1.42 -2.85
CA GLN A 285 20.82 2.02 -1.57
C GLN A 285 21.49 3.38 -1.36
N ARG A 286 22.79 3.50 -1.70
CA ARG A 286 23.51 4.78 -1.65
C ARG A 286 22.91 5.80 -2.61
N ARG A 287 22.62 5.41 -3.86
CA ARG A 287 21.94 6.29 -4.84
C ARG A 287 20.56 6.73 -4.34
N GLY A 288 19.78 5.80 -3.76
CA GLY A 288 18.49 6.09 -3.16
C GLY A 288 18.58 7.10 -2.01
N ALA A 289 19.58 6.97 -1.14
CA ALA A 289 19.80 7.91 -0.04
C ALA A 289 20.11 9.34 -0.55
N ASP A 290 20.91 9.48 -1.61
CA ASP A 290 21.21 10.78 -2.19
C ASP A 290 20.02 11.38 -2.94
N ALA A 291 19.22 10.55 -3.63
CA ALA A 291 17.97 10.98 -4.23
C ALA A 291 16.99 11.54 -3.18
N VAL A 292 16.85 10.88 -2.02
CA VAL A 292 16.01 11.35 -0.92
C VAL A 292 16.48 12.70 -0.36
N LYS A 293 17.80 12.93 -0.24
CA LYS A 293 18.33 14.26 0.12
C LYS A 293 17.95 15.32 -0.91
N GLY A 294 18.02 14.97 -2.21
CA GLY A 294 17.57 15.81 -3.31
C GLY A 294 16.09 16.19 -3.18
N VAL A 295 15.22 15.21 -2.97
CA VAL A 295 13.77 15.43 -2.75
C VAL A 295 13.53 16.39 -1.60
N ARG A 296 14.17 16.17 -0.43
CA ARG A 296 14.03 17.07 0.73
C ARG A 296 14.48 18.52 0.43
N LYS A 297 15.47 18.71 -0.43
CA LYS A 297 15.91 20.04 -0.86
C LYS A 297 14.84 20.71 -1.73
N TYR A 298 14.26 19.98 -2.69
CA TYR A 298 13.19 20.49 -3.53
C TYR A 298 11.92 20.77 -2.74
N GLU A 299 11.55 19.93 -1.77
CA GLU A 299 10.40 20.17 -0.87
C GLU A 299 10.54 21.49 -0.09
N ARG A 300 11.74 21.78 0.44
CA ARG A 300 12.00 23.08 1.08
C ARG A 300 11.83 24.24 0.11
N ARG A 301 12.34 24.09 -1.12
CA ARG A 301 12.24 25.12 -2.15
C ARG A 301 10.80 25.38 -2.58
N VAL A 302 9.99 24.33 -2.67
CA VAL A 302 8.54 24.44 -2.96
C VAL A 302 7.85 25.21 -1.84
N LYS A 303 8.12 24.89 -0.56
CA LYS A 303 7.54 25.62 0.58
C LYS A 303 7.91 27.11 0.58
N GLU A 304 9.16 27.45 0.31
CA GLU A 304 9.61 28.84 0.16
C GLU A 304 8.84 29.57 -0.96
N LEU A 305 8.73 28.94 -2.14
CA LEU A 305 8.01 29.53 -3.28
C LEU A 305 6.50 29.67 -3.00
N SER A 306 5.89 28.71 -2.30
CA SER A 306 4.49 28.80 -1.88
C SER A 306 4.27 29.98 -0.93
N TYR A 307 5.15 30.16 0.05
CA TYR A 307 5.06 31.29 0.97
C TYR A 307 5.21 32.64 0.24
N GLN A 308 6.20 32.75 -0.66
CA GLN A 308 6.38 33.93 -1.50
C GLN A 308 5.12 34.23 -2.34
N THR A 309 4.53 33.19 -2.94
CA THR A 309 3.30 33.33 -3.76
C THR A 309 2.14 33.85 -2.92
N GLU A 310 1.98 33.37 -1.67
CA GLU A 310 0.93 33.87 -0.77
C GLU A 310 1.16 35.33 -0.36
N GLU A 311 2.41 35.72 -0.13
CA GLU A 311 2.75 37.10 0.22
C GLU A 311 2.51 38.05 -0.96
N ASP A 312 2.92 37.66 -2.17
CA ASP A 312 2.66 38.40 -3.40
C ASP A 312 1.16 38.53 -3.67
N LYS A 313 0.38 37.47 -3.43
CA LYS A 313 -1.09 37.52 -3.57
C LYS A 313 -1.72 38.52 -2.59
N LYS A 314 -1.24 38.58 -1.35
CA LYS A 314 -1.70 39.59 -0.36
C LYS A 314 -1.32 41.01 -0.82
N ASN A 315 -0.13 41.19 -1.38
CA ASN A 315 0.30 42.49 -1.91
C ASN A 315 -0.54 42.92 -3.12
N ILE A 316 -0.84 42.01 -4.04
CA ILE A 316 -1.73 42.27 -5.18
C ILE A 316 -3.12 42.68 -4.70
N ASN A 317 -3.69 41.98 -3.72
CA ASN A 317 -5.00 42.35 -3.18
C ASN A 317 -5.01 43.76 -2.57
N ARG A 318 -3.96 44.12 -1.81
CA ARG A 318 -3.82 45.49 -1.26
C ARG A 318 -3.70 46.56 -2.36
N LEU A 319 -2.98 46.25 -3.44
CA LEU A 319 -2.88 47.15 -4.59
C LEU A 319 -4.22 47.30 -5.31
N GLN A 320 -4.98 46.21 -5.46
CA GLN A 320 -6.31 46.26 -6.05
C GLN A 320 -7.26 47.13 -5.22
N ASP A 321 -7.27 46.98 -3.89
CA ASP A 321 -8.08 47.83 -3.00
C ASP A 321 -7.71 49.32 -3.14
N LEU A 322 -6.42 49.63 -3.34
CA LEU A 322 -5.96 51.00 -3.55
C LEU A 322 -6.43 51.55 -4.91
N VAL A 323 -6.32 50.73 -5.97
CA VAL A 323 -6.81 51.07 -7.31
C VAL A 323 -8.31 51.36 -7.26
N ASP A 324 -9.10 50.51 -6.61
CA ASP A 324 -10.55 50.69 -6.51
C ASP A 324 -10.91 51.98 -5.76
N LYS A 325 -10.21 52.29 -4.67
CA LYS A 325 -10.36 53.57 -3.94
C LYS A 325 -10.01 54.78 -4.80
N LEU A 326 -8.93 54.70 -5.57
CA LEU A 326 -8.52 55.78 -6.48
C LEU A 326 -9.54 55.96 -7.61
N GLN A 327 -10.06 54.87 -8.18
CA GLN A 327 -11.12 54.93 -9.19
C GLN A 327 -12.40 55.60 -8.65
N LEU A 328 -12.79 55.30 -7.40
CA LEU A 328 -13.92 55.98 -6.76
C LEU A 328 -13.67 57.48 -6.61
N LYS A 329 -12.46 57.89 -6.20
CA LYS A 329 -12.09 59.31 -6.12
C LYS A 329 -12.11 60.00 -7.49
N VAL A 330 -11.58 59.34 -8.54
CA VAL A 330 -11.62 59.88 -9.90
C VAL A 330 -13.06 60.08 -10.37
N LYS A 331 -13.96 59.13 -10.12
CA LYS A 331 -15.40 59.27 -10.42
C LYS A 331 -16.03 60.45 -9.65
N ALA A 332 -15.71 60.60 -8.38
CA ALA A 332 -16.22 61.70 -7.56
C ALA A 332 -15.74 63.07 -8.06
N TYR A 333 -14.44 63.22 -8.35
CA TYR A 333 -13.89 64.46 -8.91
C TYR A 333 -14.44 64.77 -10.29
N LYS A 334 -14.67 63.75 -11.13
CA LYS A 334 -15.29 63.95 -12.43
C LYS A 334 -16.71 64.51 -12.29
N ARG A 335 -17.53 63.92 -11.42
CA ARG A 335 -18.88 64.42 -11.14
C ARG A 335 -18.86 65.84 -10.59
N GLN A 336 -17.95 66.14 -9.66
CA GLN A 336 -17.80 67.48 -9.09
C GLN A 336 -17.39 68.51 -10.16
N SER A 337 -16.55 68.12 -11.11
CA SER A 337 -16.19 68.96 -12.26
C SER A 337 -17.38 69.22 -13.18
N GLU A 338 -18.17 68.18 -13.48
CA GLU A 338 -19.39 68.29 -14.31
C GLU A 338 -20.43 69.21 -13.64
N GLU A 339 -20.67 69.06 -12.34
CA GLU A 339 -21.60 69.92 -11.57
C GLU A 339 -21.12 71.39 -11.53
N ALA A 340 -19.81 71.62 -11.39
CA ALA A 340 -19.24 72.97 -11.41
C ALA A 340 -19.35 73.63 -12.80
N GLU A 341 -19.16 72.87 -13.87
CA GLU A 341 -19.32 73.33 -15.26
C GLU A 341 -20.78 73.68 -15.58
N GLU A 342 -21.73 72.89 -15.09
CA GLU A 342 -23.17 73.14 -15.24
C GLU A 342 -23.62 74.42 -14.49
N LEU A 343 -23.10 74.63 -13.28
CA LEU A 343 -23.30 75.87 -12.53
C LEU A 343 -22.71 77.09 -13.26
N ALA A 344 -21.48 76.97 -13.78
CA ALA A 344 -20.84 78.03 -14.54
C ALA A 344 -21.64 78.40 -15.80
N ASN A 345 -22.12 77.40 -16.55
CA ASN A 345 -22.98 77.62 -17.71
C ASN A 345 -24.31 78.31 -17.34
N THR A 346 -24.90 77.92 -16.21
CA THR A 346 -26.12 78.56 -15.70
C THR A 346 -25.88 80.03 -15.35
N HIS A 347 -24.78 80.34 -14.68
CA HIS A 347 -24.40 81.71 -14.36
C HIS A 347 -24.10 82.53 -15.62
N LEU A 348 -23.40 81.96 -16.59
CA LEU A 348 -23.08 82.63 -17.86
C LEU A 348 -24.36 82.98 -18.64
N SER A 349 -25.33 82.07 -18.70
CA SER A 349 -26.63 82.31 -19.34
C SER A 349 -27.42 83.42 -18.65
N LYS A 350 -27.45 83.45 -17.30
CA LYS A 350 -28.07 84.54 -16.54
C LYS A 350 -27.38 85.88 -16.82
N LEU A 351 -26.06 85.89 -16.88
CA LEU A 351 -25.28 87.10 -17.12
C LEU A 351 -25.56 87.66 -18.52
N ARG A 352 -25.61 86.80 -19.56
CA ARG A 352 -26.03 87.20 -20.92
C ARG A 352 -27.44 87.81 -20.94
N LYS A 353 -28.38 87.22 -20.19
CA LYS A 353 -29.76 87.74 -20.11
C LYS A 353 -29.81 89.13 -19.47
N VAL A 354 -29.11 89.31 -18.35
CA VAL A 354 -29.02 90.61 -17.67
C VAL A 354 -28.31 91.64 -18.55
N GLN A 355 -27.27 91.24 -19.29
CA GLN A 355 -26.61 92.10 -20.29
C GLN A 355 -27.61 92.59 -21.35
N HIS A 356 -28.42 91.69 -21.89
CA HIS A 356 -29.43 92.05 -22.88
C HIS A 356 -30.52 92.97 -22.31
N GLU A 357 -31.02 92.69 -21.11
CA GLU A 357 -32.00 93.55 -20.43
C GLU A 357 -31.42 94.95 -20.12
N LEU A 358 -30.12 95.05 -19.83
CA LEU A 358 -29.39 96.31 -19.65
C LEU A 358 -29.28 97.08 -20.97
N GLU A 359 -28.85 96.43 -22.06
CA GLU A 359 -28.79 97.03 -23.39
C GLU A 359 -30.16 97.59 -23.83
N GLU A 360 -31.24 96.82 -23.64
CA GLU A 360 -32.61 97.29 -23.91
C GLU A 360 -33.02 98.49 -23.03
N ALA A 361 -32.56 98.54 -21.77
CA ALA A 361 -32.82 99.67 -20.88
C ALA A 361 -32.03 100.92 -21.28
N GLU A 362 -30.77 100.76 -21.69
CA GLU A 362 -29.91 101.83 -22.22
C GLU A 362 -30.51 102.40 -23.51
N GLU A 363 -30.91 101.57 -24.48
CA GLU A 363 -31.57 102.03 -25.70
C GLU A 363 -32.87 102.80 -25.41
N ARG A 364 -33.69 102.32 -24.45
CA ARG A 364 -34.90 103.03 -24.01
C ARG A 364 -34.58 104.38 -23.37
N ALA A 365 -33.53 104.44 -22.54
CA ALA A 365 -33.09 105.67 -21.92
C ALA A 365 -32.61 106.69 -22.96
N ASP A 366 -31.81 106.26 -23.93
CA ASP A 366 -31.33 107.09 -25.05
C ASP A 366 -32.47 107.66 -25.89
N ILE A 367 -33.50 106.84 -26.18
CA ILE A 367 -34.72 107.30 -26.88
C ILE A 367 -35.43 108.37 -26.05
N ALA A 368 -35.61 108.14 -24.74
CA ALA A 368 -36.27 109.08 -23.85
C ALA A 368 -35.50 110.41 -23.73
N GLU A 369 -34.17 110.36 -23.57
CA GLU A 369 -33.31 111.54 -23.56
C GLU A 369 -33.39 112.31 -24.89
N SER A 370 -33.36 111.61 -26.03
CA SER A 370 -33.54 112.21 -27.35
C SER A 370 -34.90 112.91 -27.49
N GLN A 371 -35.98 112.30 -26.99
CA GLN A 371 -37.31 112.91 -26.97
C GLN A 371 -37.36 114.15 -26.06
N VAL A 372 -36.79 114.08 -24.87
CA VAL A 372 -36.72 115.23 -23.94
C VAL A 372 -35.89 116.36 -24.56
N ASN A 373 -34.77 116.05 -25.20
CA ASN A 373 -33.94 117.04 -25.90
C ASN A 373 -34.71 117.69 -27.07
N LYS A 374 -35.49 116.93 -27.85
CA LYS A 374 -36.39 117.48 -28.86
C LYS A 374 -37.47 118.38 -28.26
N LEU A 375 -38.09 118.00 -27.14
CA LEU A 375 -39.09 118.82 -26.45
C LEU A 375 -38.48 120.11 -25.89
N ARG A 376 -37.28 120.03 -25.30
CA ARG A 376 -36.52 121.21 -24.85
C ARG A 376 -36.18 122.15 -26.01
N ALA A 377 -35.77 121.62 -27.16
CA ALA A 377 -35.54 122.42 -28.36
C ALA A 377 -36.84 123.10 -28.85
N LYS A 378 -37.95 122.36 -28.95
CA LYS A 378 -39.26 122.93 -29.31
C LYS A 378 -39.75 123.98 -28.31
N SER A 379 -39.52 123.80 -27.01
CA SER A 379 -39.86 124.79 -25.98
C SER A 379 -39.02 126.06 -26.09
N ARG A 380 -37.75 125.95 -26.54
CA ARG A 380 -36.91 127.12 -26.86
C ARG A 380 -37.43 127.88 -28.08
N ASP A 381 -37.89 127.19 -29.12
CA ASP A 381 -38.50 127.83 -30.30
C ASP A 381 -39.89 128.43 -30.01
N ALA A 382 -40.71 127.78 -29.18
CA ALA A 382 -42.00 128.31 -28.73
C ALA A 382 -41.85 129.54 -27.81
N GLY A 383 -40.72 129.64 -27.09
CA GLY A 383 -40.34 130.84 -26.35
C GLY A 383 -40.00 132.02 -27.27
N LYS A 384 -39.36 131.75 -28.43
CA LYS A 384 -39.08 132.77 -29.44
C LYS A 384 -40.32 133.27 -30.18
N ALA A 385 -41.33 132.42 -30.42
CA ALA A 385 -42.58 132.85 -31.07
C ALA A 385 -43.51 133.73 -30.20
N LYS A 386 -43.13 134.02 -28.95
CA LYS A 386 -43.81 134.99 -28.07
C LYS A 386 -43.07 136.34 -27.96
N GLU A 387 -41.89 136.46 -28.55
CA GLU A 387 -41.16 137.72 -28.73
C GLU A 387 -40.98 137.95 -30.24
N GLU A 388 -41.89 138.76 -30.80
CA GLU A 388 -41.86 139.37 -32.16
C GLU A 388 -42.30 138.56 -33.38
#